data_AF-A0A7G1NKA2-F1
#
_entry.id   AF-A0A7G1NKA2-F1
#
_cell.length_a   1.000
_cell.length_b   1.000
_cell.length_c   1.000
_cell.angle_alpha   90.00
_cell.angle_beta   90.00
_cell.angle_gamma   90.00
#
_symmetry.space_group_name_H-M   'P 1'
#
loop_
_entity.id
_entity.type
_entity.pdbx_description
1 polymer ?
#
loop_
_entity_poly.entity_id
_entity_poly.type
_entity_poly.pdbx_seq_one_letter_code
_entity_poly.pdbx_strand_id
1 'polypeptide(L)'
;MFTSVLMIEKALTSADVEFVTTLHGEQQVAFQVLLQPRGEQADRLLRAIDDVALGELDEAVREGETPEGEEALSVGQRALEVSLAALRTSGSPAQGRLIEDHPLDALKSLVEEAGADEVIVLTDPHYVEEFFHRDWASRARHKVGVPVLKLFSHSKA
;
A
#
# COMPACT_ATOMS: atom_id res chain seq x y z
N MET A 1 -14.03 -3.28 18.37
CA MET A 1 -12.85 -3.13 17.50
C MET A 1 -13.30 -2.35 16.29
N PHE A 2 -12.65 -1.23 16.01
CA PHE A 2 -12.95 -0.36 14.88
C PHE A 2 -12.20 -0.88 13.64
N THR A 3 -12.79 -0.83 12.46
CA THR A 3 -12.17 -1.38 11.24
C THR A 3 -11.98 -0.28 10.20
N SER A 4 -10.73 0.03 9.89
CA SER A 4 -10.38 1.04 8.89
C SER A 4 -9.82 0.39 7.63
N VAL A 5 -10.37 0.74 6.47
CA VAL A 5 -9.71 0.45 5.20
C VAL A 5 -8.65 1.51 4.96
N LEU A 6 -7.38 1.10 4.82
CA LEU A 6 -6.26 2.00 4.62
C LEU A 6 -5.71 1.83 3.20
N MET A 7 -5.97 2.82 2.34
CA MET A 7 -5.43 2.85 0.98
C MET A 7 -4.09 3.60 0.96
N ILE A 8 -3.05 2.94 0.44
CA ILE A 8 -1.68 3.44 0.33
C ILE A 8 -1.13 3.21 -1.07
N GLU A 9 -0.12 3.99 -1.45
CA GLU A 9 0.55 3.86 -2.75
C GLU A 9 1.98 3.30 -2.65
N LYS A 10 2.56 3.34 -1.44
CA LYS A 10 3.91 2.90 -1.10
C LYS A 10 3.94 2.38 0.33
N ALA A 11 5.08 1.84 0.75
CA ALA A 11 5.25 1.33 2.11
C ALA A 11 5.06 2.44 3.16
N LEU A 12 4.40 2.11 4.26
CA LEU A 12 4.24 3.02 5.40
C LEU A 12 5.58 3.31 6.06
N THR A 13 5.84 4.58 6.36
CA THR A 13 6.93 4.97 7.27
C THR A 13 6.52 4.79 8.73
N SER A 14 7.47 4.80 9.66
CA SER A 14 7.16 4.77 11.10
C SER A 14 6.26 5.94 11.52
N ALA A 15 6.46 7.13 10.93
CA ALA A 15 5.64 8.30 11.19
C ALA A 15 4.21 8.12 10.65
N ASP A 16 4.04 7.48 9.50
CA ASP A 16 2.71 7.16 8.97
C ASP A 16 1.99 6.16 9.88
N VAL A 17 2.68 5.12 10.36
CA VAL A 17 2.11 4.13 11.29
C VAL A 17 1.67 4.78 12.59
N GLU A 18 2.54 5.57 13.23
CA GLU A 18 2.19 6.32 14.43
C GLU A 18 0.97 7.22 14.18
N PHE A 19 0.97 7.93 13.05
CA PHE A 19 -0.12 8.84 12.73
C PHE A 19 -1.46 8.10 12.55
N VAL A 20 -1.54 7.06 11.72
CA VAL A 20 -2.82 6.38 11.44
C VAL A 20 -3.34 5.57 12.64
N THR A 21 -2.45 5.03 13.46
CA THR A 21 -2.81 4.22 14.63
C THR A 21 -3.33 5.06 15.80
N THR A 22 -3.02 6.36 15.84
CA THR A 22 -3.40 7.26 16.93
C THR A 22 -4.66 8.10 16.64
N LEU A 23 -5.21 8.04 15.42
CA LEU A 23 -6.39 8.82 15.00
C LEU A 23 -7.64 8.56 15.86
N HIS A 24 -7.78 7.33 16.39
CA HIS A 24 -8.96 6.90 17.14
C HIS A 24 -8.73 6.89 18.66
N GLY A 25 -7.64 7.49 19.14
CA GLY A 25 -7.30 7.54 20.57
C GLY A 25 -7.11 6.14 21.16
N GLU A 26 -7.82 5.83 22.24
CA GLU A 26 -7.73 4.52 22.94
C GLU A 26 -8.52 3.39 22.25
N GLN A 27 -9.27 3.70 21.18
CA GLN A 27 -10.05 2.70 20.45
C GLN A 27 -9.11 1.75 19.69
N GLN A 28 -9.22 0.44 19.91
CA GLN A 28 -8.49 -0.53 19.09
C GLN A 28 -8.99 -0.54 17.64
N VAL A 29 -8.06 -0.35 16.70
CA VAL A 29 -8.29 -0.33 15.26
C VAL A 29 -7.66 -1.55 14.59
N ALA A 30 -8.42 -2.19 13.70
CA ALA A 30 -7.93 -3.17 12.75
C ALA A 30 -7.87 -2.54 11.35
N PHE A 31 -6.81 -2.84 10.60
CA PHE A 31 -6.57 -2.27 9.28
C PHE A 31 -6.76 -3.31 8.17
N GLN A 32 -7.51 -2.91 7.15
CA GLN A 32 -7.62 -3.59 5.86
C GLN A 32 -6.87 -2.75 4.82
N VAL A 33 -5.64 -3.13 4.51
CA VAL A 33 -4.72 -2.35 3.69
C VAL A 33 -4.92 -2.66 2.21
N LEU A 34 -5.17 -1.63 1.42
CA LEU A 34 -5.14 -1.69 -0.04
C LEU A 34 -3.93 -0.92 -0.55
N LEU A 35 -2.97 -1.64 -1.11
CA LEU A 35 -1.82 -0.99 -1.76
C LEU A 35 -2.06 -0.95 -3.27
N GLN A 36 -2.13 0.26 -3.80
CA GLN A 36 -2.10 0.50 -5.25
C GLN A 36 -0.73 1.06 -5.64
N PRO A 37 0.18 0.26 -6.21
CA PRO A 37 1.51 0.76 -6.55
C PRO A 37 1.41 1.87 -7.61
N ARG A 38 2.13 2.98 -7.42
CA ARG A 38 2.14 4.13 -8.35
C ARG A 38 3.57 4.57 -8.71
N GLY A 39 3.77 4.96 -9.98
CA GLY A 39 4.97 5.62 -10.51
C GLY A 39 6.05 4.69 -11.10
N GLU A 40 7.05 5.29 -11.77
CA GLU A 40 8.22 4.59 -12.35
C GLU A 40 9.10 3.87 -11.31
N GLN A 41 8.81 3.92 -10.01
CA GLN A 41 9.57 3.18 -8.98
C GLN A 41 9.25 1.67 -9.00
N ALA A 42 8.10 1.28 -9.55
CA ALA A 42 7.86 -0.11 -9.94
C ALA A 42 8.73 -0.53 -11.15
N ASP A 43 9.00 0.40 -12.07
CA ASP A 43 9.75 0.15 -13.32
C ASP A 43 11.28 0.36 -13.22
N ARG A 44 11.78 1.22 -12.33
CA ARG A 44 13.21 1.58 -12.22
C ARG A 44 14.02 0.62 -11.36
N LEU A 45 13.39 -0.05 -10.38
CA LEU A 45 14.09 -1.08 -9.61
C LEU A 45 14.28 -2.37 -10.43
N LEU A 46 13.35 -2.66 -11.35
CA LEU A 46 13.50 -3.75 -12.34
C LEU A 46 14.74 -3.53 -13.23
N ARG A 47 15.00 -2.29 -13.68
CA ARG A 47 16.17 -1.97 -14.51
C ARG A 47 17.50 -1.97 -13.75
N ALA A 48 17.50 -1.61 -12.46
CA ALA A 48 18.71 -1.61 -11.64
C ALA A 48 19.18 -3.03 -11.26
N ILE A 49 18.28 -4.03 -11.32
CA ILE A 49 18.62 -5.44 -11.10
C ILE A 49 19.19 -6.08 -12.38
N ASP A 50 18.72 -5.66 -13.57
CA ASP A 50 19.28 -6.11 -14.85
C ASP A 50 20.74 -5.63 -15.08
N ASP A 51 21.07 -4.40 -14.66
CA ASP A 51 22.41 -3.83 -14.88
C ASP A 51 23.48 -4.32 -13.88
N VAL A 52 23.11 -5.11 -12.87
CA VAL A 52 24.06 -5.76 -11.93
C VAL A 52 24.27 -7.25 -12.26
N ALA A 53 23.90 -7.66 -13.47
CA ALA A 53 24.19 -9.00 -14.00
C ALA A 53 25.49 -9.09 -14.84
N LEU A 54 26.41 -8.12 -14.73
CA LEU A 54 27.65 -8.11 -15.53
C LEU A 54 28.91 -7.80 -14.70
N GLY A 55 29.62 -8.88 -14.33
CA GLY A 55 31.03 -8.89 -13.94
C GLY A 55 31.24 -8.94 -12.43
N GLU A 56 31.83 -9.95 -11.81
CA GLU A 56 32.71 -11.04 -12.26
C GLU A 56 32.61 -12.14 -11.19
N LEU A 57 32.39 -13.40 -11.57
CA LEU A 57 33.15 -14.56 -11.11
C LEU A 57 32.74 -15.77 -11.97
N ASP A 58 33.76 -16.33 -12.60
CA ASP A 58 33.71 -17.34 -13.66
C ASP A 58 33.36 -18.75 -13.13
N GLU A 59 32.83 -19.56 -14.05
CA GLU A 59 32.62 -21.02 -13.99
C GLU A 59 31.54 -21.60 -13.05
N ALA A 60 30.32 -21.81 -13.59
CA ALA A 60 29.80 -23.15 -13.93
C ALA A 60 28.26 -23.22 -14.08
N VAL A 61 27.81 -23.43 -15.33
CA VAL A 61 26.80 -24.43 -15.76
C VAL A 61 25.60 -24.74 -14.83
N ARG A 62 24.42 -24.15 -15.11
CA ARG A 62 23.22 -24.88 -15.57
C ARG A 62 22.01 -23.95 -15.82
N GLU A 63 21.19 -24.44 -16.74
CA GLU A 63 19.83 -24.08 -17.12
C GLU A 63 18.97 -23.35 -16.08
N GLY A 64 18.36 -22.25 -16.53
CA GLY A 64 16.98 -21.86 -16.25
C GLY A 64 16.46 -21.97 -14.83
N GLU A 65 16.55 -20.89 -14.06
CA GLU A 65 15.65 -20.66 -12.93
C GLU A 65 15.21 -19.20 -12.95
N THR A 66 13.95 -18.99 -13.34
CA THR A 66 13.20 -17.80 -12.92
C THR A 66 13.18 -17.87 -11.39
N PRO A 67 13.43 -16.78 -10.63
CA PRO A 67 13.46 -16.88 -9.18
C PRO A 67 12.08 -17.38 -8.69
N GLU A 68 12.03 -18.61 -8.21
CA GLU A 68 10.85 -19.24 -7.64
C GLU A 68 10.95 -19.19 -6.11
N GLY A 69 9.94 -18.62 -5.45
CA GLY A 69 9.81 -18.56 -3.99
C GLY A 69 9.55 -17.17 -3.44
N GLU A 70 9.56 -17.05 -2.10
CA GLU A 70 9.41 -15.78 -1.34
C GLU A 70 10.43 -14.68 -1.74
N GLU A 71 11.41 -15.01 -2.57
CA GLU A 71 12.45 -14.11 -3.05
C GLU A 71 12.08 -13.31 -4.33
N ALA A 72 10.97 -13.63 -5.01
CA ALA A 72 10.51 -12.92 -6.22
C ALA A 72 9.26 -12.04 -5.99
N LEU A 73 9.17 -11.37 -4.84
CA LEU A 73 8.05 -10.45 -4.56
C LEU A 73 8.18 -9.18 -5.39
N SER A 74 7.08 -8.76 -6.03
CA SER A 74 7.01 -7.46 -6.69
C SER A 74 7.27 -6.33 -5.67
N VAL A 75 7.74 -5.17 -6.16
CA VAL A 75 7.98 -3.98 -5.30
C VAL A 75 6.74 -3.64 -4.47
N GLY A 76 5.55 -3.71 -5.08
CA GLY A 76 4.29 -3.50 -4.40
C GLY A 76 4.04 -4.51 -3.28
N GLN A 77 4.30 -5.80 -3.54
CA GLN A 77 4.09 -6.86 -2.56
C GLN A 77 5.00 -6.68 -1.34
N ARG A 78 6.29 -6.37 -1.55
CA ARG A 78 7.21 -6.06 -0.45
C ARG A 78 6.78 -4.82 0.32
N ALA A 79 6.32 -3.77 -0.36
CA ALA A 79 5.81 -2.57 0.29
C ALA A 79 4.56 -2.84 1.15
N LEU A 80 3.67 -3.73 0.68
CA LEU A 80 2.50 -4.16 1.41
C LEU A 80 2.90 -4.93 2.68
N GLU A 81 3.79 -5.92 2.55
CA GLU A 81 4.25 -6.75 3.67
C GLU A 81 4.93 -5.93 4.77
N VAL A 82 5.82 -4.99 4.38
CA VAL A 82 6.46 -4.06 5.32
C VAL A 82 5.40 -3.24 6.07
N SER A 83 4.38 -2.74 5.37
CA SER A 83 3.31 -1.95 5.97
C SER A 83 2.46 -2.77 6.94
N LEU A 84 2.09 -3.99 6.55
CA LEU A 84 1.33 -4.92 7.40
C LEU A 84 2.11 -5.32 8.65
N ALA A 85 3.40 -5.61 8.51
CA ALA A 85 4.27 -5.92 9.62
C ALA A 85 4.35 -4.73 10.60
N ALA A 86 4.58 -3.52 10.09
CA ALA A 86 4.71 -2.32 10.92
C ALA A 86 3.43 -2.01 11.71
N LEU A 87 2.25 -2.13 11.09
CA LEU A 87 0.95 -1.98 11.76
C LEU A 87 0.73 -3.06 12.84
N ARG A 88 1.11 -4.32 12.56
CA ARG A 88 1.00 -5.40 13.56
C ARG A 88 1.95 -5.18 14.74
N THR A 89 3.17 -4.71 14.47
CA THR A 89 4.15 -4.37 15.51
C THR A 89 3.68 -3.21 16.39
N SER A 90 2.91 -2.26 15.87
CA SER A 90 2.28 -1.21 16.68
C SER A 90 1.06 -1.68 17.48
N GLY A 91 0.71 -2.97 17.39
CA GLY A 91 -0.40 -3.58 18.12
C GLY A 91 -1.74 -3.54 17.38
N SER A 92 -1.77 -3.09 16.13
CA SER A 92 -2.98 -3.03 15.31
C SER A 92 -3.07 -4.24 14.37
N PRO A 93 -4.10 -5.09 14.46
CA PRO A 93 -4.27 -6.19 13.51
C PRO A 93 -4.38 -5.64 12.09
N ALA A 94 -3.62 -6.21 11.16
CA ALA A 94 -3.61 -5.75 9.78
C ALA A 94 -3.62 -6.92 8.80
N GLN A 95 -4.39 -6.79 7.74
CA GLN A 95 -4.38 -7.66 6.55
C GLN A 95 -4.46 -6.76 5.31
N GLY A 96 -4.09 -7.26 4.13
CA GLY A 96 -4.15 -6.41 2.95
C GLY A 96 -3.86 -7.14 1.64
N ARG A 97 -4.12 -6.42 0.55
CA ARG A 97 -3.93 -6.92 -0.82
C ARG A 97 -3.46 -5.80 -1.76
N LEU A 98 -2.80 -6.21 -2.83
CA LEU A 98 -2.49 -5.34 -3.96
C LEU A 98 -3.71 -5.12 -4.84
N ILE A 99 -3.78 -3.98 -5.48
CA ILE A 99 -4.73 -3.70 -6.56
C ILE A 99 -4.02 -3.06 -7.76
N GLU A 100 -4.34 -3.55 -8.94
CA GLU A 100 -3.78 -3.04 -10.20
C GLU A 100 -4.72 -2.00 -10.81
N ASP A 101 -6.04 -2.25 -10.79
CA ASP A 101 -7.05 -1.42 -11.44
C ASP A 101 -8.24 -1.05 -10.55
N HIS A 102 -9.02 -0.07 -11.01
CA HIS A 102 -10.32 0.33 -10.46
C HIS A 102 -10.35 0.54 -8.92
N PRO A 103 -9.56 1.47 -8.36
CA PRO A 103 -9.39 1.61 -6.92
C PRO A 103 -10.68 1.92 -6.14
N LEU A 104 -11.65 2.62 -6.75
CA LEU A 104 -12.95 2.85 -6.10
C LEU A 104 -13.77 1.58 -5.93
N ASP A 105 -13.73 0.70 -6.92
CA ASP A 105 -14.46 -0.55 -6.87
C ASP A 105 -13.81 -1.48 -5.85
N ALA A 106 -12.48 -1.57 -5.86
CA ALA A 106 -11.75 -2.34 -4.86
C ALA A 106 -11.95 -1.82 -3.43
N LEU A 107 -11.94 -0.49 -3.22
CA LEU A 107 -12.27 0.14 -1.94
C LEU A 107 -13.68 -0.23 -1.50
N LYS A 108 -14.68 -0.07 -2.37
CA LYS A 108 -16.07 -0.39 -2.06
C LYS A 108 -16.22 -1.86 -1.66
N SER A 109 -15.70 -2.77 -2.47
CA SER A 109 -15.77 -4.21 -2.18
C SER A 109 -15.11 -4.54 -0.86
N LEU A 110 -13.94 -3.96 -0.56
CA LEU A 110 -13.26 -4.24 0.71
C LEU A 110 -14.00 -3.66 1.92
N VAL A 111 -14.60 -2.47 1.78
CA VAL A 111 -15.46 -1.90 2.83
C VAL A 111 -16.64 -2.82 3.11
N GLU A 112 -17.30 -3.34 2.08
CA GLU A 112 -18.42 -4.27 2.20
C GLU A 112 -17.98 -5.63 2.78
N GLU A 113 -16.87 -6.19 2.30
CA GLU A 113 -16.30 -7.47 2.75
C GLU A 113 -15.87 -7.43 4.23
N ALA A 114 -15.23 -6.34 4.64
CA ALA A 114 -14.69 -6.19 5.99
C ALA A 114 -15.68 -5.59 6.99
N GLY A 115 -16.82 -5.05 6.52
CA GLY A 115 -17.72 -4.25 7.35
C GLY A 115 -17.01 -3.04 7.94
N ALA A 116 -16.20 -2.34 7.13
CA ALA A 116 -15.35 -1.26 7.59
C ALA A 116 -16.16 -0.04 8.06
N ASP A 117 -15.65 0.66 9.06
CA ASP A 117 -16.27 1.84 9.65
C ASP A 117 -15.84 3.14 8.91
N GLU A 118 -14.69 3.10 8.23
CA GLU A 118 -14.17 4.24 7.46
C GLU A 118 -13.18 3.80 6.37
N VAL A 119 -12.83 4.75 5.52
CA VAL A 119 -11.69 4.66 4.60
C VAL A 119 -10.71 5.78 4.92
N ILE A 120 -9.44 5.42 5.14
CA ILE A 120 -8.31 6.34 5.18
C ILE A 120 -7.56 6.21 3.86
N VAL A 121 -7.36 7.32 3.15
CA VAL A 121 -6.46 7.40 2.00
C VAL A 121 -5.21 8.16 2.42
N LEU A 122 -4.07 7.48 2.41
CA LEU A 122 -2.77 8.05 2.72
C LEU A 122 -1.90 8.06 1.45
N THR A 123 -1.58 9.26 0.96
CA THR A 123 -0.92 9.49 -0.34
C THR A 123 0.00 10.70 -0.25
N ASP A 124 0.97 10.83 -1.14
CA ASP A 124 1.79 12.03 -1.21
C ASP A 124 1.00 13.24 -1.74
N PRO A 125 1.36 14.47 -1.33
CA PRO A 125 0.67 15.69 -1.75
C PRO A 125 0.54 15.86 -3.26
N HIS A 126 1.52 15.44 -4.06
CA HIS A 126 1.58 15.66 -5.50
C HIS A 126 0.83 14.61 -6.33
N TYR A 127 0.68 13.37 -5.84
CA TYR A 127 -0.02 12.30 -6.59
C TYR A 127 -1.54 12.39 -6.52
N VAL A 128 -2.04 13.24 -5.64
CA VAL A 128 -3.47 13.50 -5.51
C VAL A 128 -4.06 14.09 -6.79
N GLU A 129 -3.32 14.86 -7.56
CA GLU A 129 -3.90 15.61 -8.69
C GLU A 129 -4.01 14.77 -9.97
N GLU A 130 -3.16 13.75 -10.15
CA GLU A 130 -3.07 13.01 -11.41
C GLU A 130 -4.08 11.84 -11.54
N PHE A 131 -4.57 11.25 -10.44
CA PHE A 131 -5.45 10.07 -10.50
C PHE A 131 -6.86 10.25 -9.93
N PHE A 132 -7.17 11.42 -9.35
CA PHE A 132 -8.42 11.59 -8.62
C PHE A 132 -9.43 12.53 -9.28
N HIS A 133 -9.09 13.15 -10.40
CA HIS A 133 -9.85 14.28 -10.94
C HIS A 133 -10.12 15.32 -9.83
N ARG A 134 -10.80 16.44 -10.10
CA ARG A 134 -11.13 17.41 -9.04
C ARG A 134 -12.11 16.87 -7.98
N ASP A 135 -12.68 15.67 -8.17
CA ASP A 135 -13.89 15.21 -7.46
C ASP A 135 -13.81 13.82 -6.79
N TRP A 136 -12.65 13.14 -6.72
CA TRP A 136 -12.55 11.79 -6.11
C TRP A 136 -13.13 11.69 -4.71
N ALA A 137 -12.77 12.60 -3.80
CA ALA A 137 -13.22 12.50 -2.42
C ALA A 137 -14.75 12.52 -2.33
N SER A 138 -15.41 13.27 -3.22
CA SER A 138 -16.88 13.24 -3.37
C SER A 138 -17.35 11.90 -3.90
N ARG A 139 -16.74 11.37 -4.97
CA ARG A 139 -17.09 10.06 -5.56
C ARG A 139 -16.89 8.90 -4.59
N ALA A 140 -15.78 8.87 -3.87
CA ALA A 140 -15.45 7.85 -2.88
C ALA A 140 -16.49 7.85 -1.75
N ARG A 141 -16.79 9.01 -1.15
CA ARG A 141 -17.83 9.13 -0.11
C ARG A 141 -19.19 8.59 -0.55
N HIS A 142 -19.60 8.91 -1.78
CA HIS A 142 -20.86 8.39 -2.32
C HIS A 142 -20.82 6.89 -2.65
N LYS A 143 -19.67 6.36 -3.05
CA LYS A 143 -19.53 4.99 -3.53
C LYS A 143 -19.27 3.97 -2.42
N VAL A 144 -18.46 4.34 -1.41
CA VAL A 144 -18.08 3.43 -0.32
C VAL A 144 -19.07 3.44 0.85
N GLY A 145 -19.90 4.48 0.98
CA GLY A 145 -20.95 4.55 2.00
C GLY A 145 -20.48 4.81 3.43
N VAL A 146 -19.17 4.96 3.65
CA VAL A 146 -18.54 5.23 4.95
C VAL A 146 -17.74 6.55 4.90
N PRO A 147 -17.44 7.17 6.06
CA PRO A 147 -16.55 8.32 6.11
C PRO A 147 -15.22 8.07 5.39
N VAL A 148 -14.78 9.06 4.60
CA VAL A 148 -13.50 9.01 3.89
C VAL A 148 -12.61 10.14 4.40
N LEU A 149 -11.53 9.77 5.07
CA LEU A 149 -10.48 10.66 5.54
C LEU A 149 -9.30 10.64 4.56
N LYS A 150 -8.84 11.81 4.16
CA LYS A 150 -7.67 11.96 3.30
C LYS A 150 -6.53 12.55 4.11
N LEU A 151 -5.41 11.84 4.12
CA LEU A 151 -4.20 12.19 4.84
C LEU A 151 -3.03 12.24 3.87
N PHE A 152 -2.01 13.00 4.23
CA PHE A 152 -0.78 13.07 3.46
C PHE A 152 0.31 12.28 4.18
N SER A 153 1.04 11.45 3.44
CA SER A 153 2.16 10.70 4.00
C SER A 153 3.27 11.63 4.46
N HIS A 154 3.90 11.28 5.58
CA HIS A 154 5.06 11.97 6.10
C HIS A 154 6.31 11.47 5.37
N SER A 155 6.56 11.96 4.17
CA SER A 155 7.88 11.83 3.56
C SER A 155 8.78 12.95 4.08
N LYS A 156 9.91 12.61 4.71
CA LYS A 156 11.01 13.59 4.78
C LYS A 156 11.43 13.90 3.34
N ALA A 157 11.40 15.19 3.00
CA ALA A 157 12.00 15.73 1.79
C ALA A 157 13.51 15.45 1.75
#